data_AF-A0A2N9AIK4-F1
#
_entry.id   AF-A0A2N9AIK4-F1
#
_cell.length_a   1.000
_cell.length_b   1.000
_cell.length_c   1.000
_cell.angle_alpha   90.00
_cell.angle_beta   90.00
_cell.angle_gamma   90.00
#
_symmetry.space_group_name_H-M   'P 1'
#
loop_
_entity.id
_entity.type
_entity.pdbx_description
1 polymer ?
#
loop_
_entity_poly.entity_id
_entity_poly.type
_entity_poly.pdbx_seq_one_letter_code
_entity_poly.pdbx_strand_id
1 'polypeptide(L)'
;MAASPQPTDPRSAHEAVARIRAIQQRQEEAARRRVEQSGSREAMEAVARAEAEVVSLRTMLQVEREENEALRQRVRALQDAVTSEIAPPPEWGLSPQETTLLLALRRAGHLVLTRRQALVALFPEDADARHPGSAAATLARLRRRLAVAGAAIEIETHERRGYRLSPGSLAIVDAALMRAPVRLGGAA
;
A
#
# COMPACT_ATOMS: atom_id res chain seq x y z
N MET A 1 -0.38 71.98 72.52
CA MET A 1 0.38 72.26 71.28
C MET A 1 0.84 70.92 70.73
N ALA A 2 0.35 70.53 69.55
CA ALA A 2 0.68 69.24 68.93
C ALA A 2 2.10 69.29 68.35
N ALA A 3 2.98 68.40 68.81
CA ALA A 3 4.32 68.25 68.25
C ALA A 3 4.21 67.52 66.91
N SER A 4 4.49 68.24 65.82
CA SER A 4 4.61 67.65 64.49
C SER A 4 5.73 66.59 64.49
N PRO A 5 5.49 65.38 63.98
CA PRO A 5 6.55 64.38 63.88
C PRO A 5 7.65 64.88 62.92
N GLN A 6 8.89 64.86 63.40
CA GLN A 6 10.09 65.21 62.65
C GLN A 6 10.26 64.34 61.39
N PRO A 7 10.92 64.87 60.34
CA PRO A 7 11.06 64.20 59.06
C PRO A 7 11.85 62.90 59.22
N THR A 8 11.24 61.78 58.80
CA THR A 8 11.93 60.50 58.59
C THR A 8 13.20 60.71 57.80
N ASP A 9 14.32 60.19 58.31
CA ASP A 9 15.65 60.30 57.71
C ASP A 9 15.60 59.87 56.22
N PRO A 10 15.93 60.76 55.27
CA PRO A 10 15.85 60.45 53.83
C PRO A 10 16.73 59.27 53.42
N ARG A 11 17.77 58.93 54.21
CA ARG A 11 18.60 57.74 53.98
C ARG A 11 17.85 56.43 54.27
N SER A 12 16.99 56.42 55.29
CA SER A 12 16.16 55.25 55.66
C SER A 12 15.08 54.97 54.61
N ALA A 13 14.47 56.02 54.05
CA ALA A 13 13.49 55.90 52.97
C ALA A 13 14.13 55.37 51.67
N HIS A 14 15.32 55.85 51.30
CA HIS A 14 16.05 55.35 50.14
C HIS A 14 16.45 53.87 50.27
N GLU A 15 16.87 53.44 51.47
CA GLU A 15 17.20 52.04 51.72
C GLU A 15 15.97 51.14 51.67
N ALA A 16 14.84 51.59 52.21
CA ALA A 16 13.56 50.89 52.12
C ALA A 16 13.10 50.73 50.65
N VAL A 17 13.20 51.79 49.84
CA VAL A 17 12.88 51.75 48.40
C VAL A 17 13.83 50.82 47.64
N ALA A 18 15.13 50.82 47.97
CA ALA A 18 16.10 49.91 47.37
C ALA A 18 15.80 48.45 47.71
N ARG A 19 15.42 48.15 48.95
CA ARG A 19 15.00 46.80 49.38
C ARG A 19 13.73 46.35 48.67
N ILE A 20 12.72 47.21 48.56
CA ILE A 20 11.48 46.90 47.83
C ILE A 20 11.76 46.60 46.36
N ARG A 21 12.60 47.42 45.70
CA ARG A 21 12.99 47.21 44.30
C ARG A 21 13.76 45.88 44.12
N ALA A 22 14.66 45.55 45.03
CA ALA A 22 15.39 44.28 44.99
C ALA A 22 14.47 43.06 45.18
N ILE A 23 13.44 43.18 46.03
CA ILE A 23 12.42 42.13 46.20
C ILE A 23 11.59 41.98 44.93
N GLN A 24 11.14 43.09 44.33
CA GLN A 24 10.38 43.08 43.08
C GLN A 24 11.18 42.44 41.94
N GLN A 25 12.46 42.81 41.77
CA GLN A 25 13.33 42.20 40.76
C GLN A 25 13.49 40.69 40.95
N ARG A 26 13.68 40.22 42.18
CA ARG A 26 13.75 38.77 42.47
C ARG A 26 12.43 38.05 42.18
N GLN A 27 11.30 38.69 42.44
CA GLN A 27 9.97 38.14 42.12
C GLN A 27 9.74 38.06 40.61
N GLU A 28 10.14 39.08 39.86
CA GLU A 28 10.06 39.10 38.39
C GLU A 28 10.96 38.04 37.75
N GLU A 29 12.21 37.90 38.20
CA GLU A 29 13.12 36.85 37.72
C GLU A 29 12.60 35.44 38.04
N ALA A 30 12.05 35.24 39.24
CA ALA A 30 11.42 33.98 39.62
C ALA A 30 10.18 33.68 38.77
N ALA A 31 9.37 34.68 38.44
CA ALA A 31 8.22 34.54 37.55
C ALA A 31 8.66 34.17 36.12
N ARG A 32 9.69 34.82 35.57
CA ARG A 32 10.24 34.51 34.24
C ARG A 32 10.74 33.06 34.16
N ARG A 33 11.52 32.62 35.15
CA ARG A 33 12.00 31.22 35.20
C ARG A 33 10.87 30.20 35.28
N ARG A 34 9.77 30.51 35.96
CA ARG A 34 8.60 29.62 36.04
C ARG A 34 7.89 29.50 34.69
N VAL A 35 7.75 30.60 33.95
CA VAL A 35 7.13 30.59 32.61
C VAL A 35 8.00 29.83 31.61
N GLU A 36 9.32 30.00 31.66
CA GLU A 36 10.26 29.23 30.82
C GLU A 36 10.22 27.73 31.17
N GLN A 37 10.19 27.38 32.46
CA GLN A 37 10.08 25.99 32.91
C GLN A 37 8.73 25.37 32.55
N SER A 38 7.62 26.11 32.64
CA SER A 38 6.30 25.60 32.24
C SER A 38 6.23 25.39 30.73
N GLY A 39 6.75 26.32 29.92
CA GLY A 39 6.80 26.17 28.47
C GLY A 39 7.67 24.98 28.03
N SER A 40 8.81 24.76 28.70
CA SER A 40 9.66 23.58 28.46
C SER A 40 8.94 22.27 28.78
N ARG A 41 8.19 22.24 29.90
CA ARG A 41 7.40 21.07 30.30
C ARG A 41 6.25 20.78 29.33
N GLU A 42 5.51 21.81 28.93
CA GLU A 42 4.42 21.69 27.94
C GLU A 42 4.94 21.19 26.59
N ALA A 43 6.11 21.66 26.16
CA ALA A 43 6.76 21.18 24.94
C ALA A 43 7.16 19.70 25.06
N MET A 44 7.74 19.28 26.18
CA MET A 44 8.08 17.86 26.42
C MET A 44 6.82 16.96 26.42
N GLU A 45 5.73 17.42 27.06
CA GLU A 45 4.47 16.68 27.07
C GLU A 45 3.83 16.60 25.67
N ALA A 46 3.94 17.64 24.85
CA ALA A 46 3.49 17.62 23.47
C ALA A 46 4.31 16.65 22.60
N VAL A 47 5.63 16.64 22.76
CA VAL A 47 6.52 15.69 22.07
C VAL A 47 6.19 14.25 22.48
N ALA A 48 6.03 13.98 23.79
CA ALA A 48 5.69 12.64 24.28
C ALA A 48 4.34 12.14 23.72
N ARG A 49 3.33 13.02 23.59
CA ARG A 49 2.06 12.66 22.93
C ARG A 49 2.23 12.34 21.45
N ALA A 50 2.99 13.14 20.72
CA ALA A 50 3.27 12.91 19.31
C ALA A 50 4.07 11.61 19.09
N GLU A 51 5.05 11.32 19.94
CA GLU A 51 5.82 10.08 19.90
C GLU A 51 4.93 8.86 20.15
N ALA A 52 4.02 8.93 21.14
CA ALA A 52 3.06 7.86 21.40
C ALA A 52 2.12 7.61 20.21
N GLU A 53 1.65 8.68 19.55
CA GLU A 53 0.83 8.59 18.34
C GLU A 53 1.60 7.95 17.18
N VAL A 54 2.85 8.37 16.94
CA VAL A 54 3.70 7.79 15.90
C VAL A 54 3.95 6.29 16.14
N VAL A 55 4.19 5.89 17.39
CA VAL A 55 4.35 4.47 17.74
C VAL A 55 3.06 3.70 17.46
N SER A 56 1.90 4.24 17.86
CA SER A 56 0.60 3.62 17.61
C SER A 56 0.29 3.48 16.11
N LEU A 57 0.58 4.49 15.31
CA LEU A 57 0.35 4.45 13.87
C LEU A 57 1.28 3.44 13.19
N ARG A 58 2.53 3.33 13.65
CA ARG A 58 3.48 2.34 13.12
C ARG A 58 3.04 0.91 13.42
N THR A 59 2.56 0.63 14.63
CA THR A 59 2.07 -0.70 14.97
C THR A 59 0.81 -1.05 14.17
N MET A 60 -0.14 -0.13 14.04
CA MET A 60 -1.31 -0.34 13.18
C MET A 60 -0.93 -0.62 11.73
N LEU A 61 -0.02 0.18 11.14
CA LEU A 61 0.45 -0.02 9.77
C LEU A 61 1.15 -1.37 9.60
N GLN A 62 1.89 -1.83 10.62
CA GLN A 62 2.53 -3.14 10.57
C GLN A 62 1.49 -4.25 10.57
N VAL A 63 0.50 -4.20 11.47
CA VAL A 63 -0.60 -5.18 11.52
C VAL A 63 -1.36 -5.22 10.20
N GLU A 64 -1.72 -4.06 9.63
CA GLU A 64 -2.40 -4.01 8.34
C GLU A 64 -1.56 -4.62 7.21
N ARG A 65 -0.23 -4.43 7.22
CA ARG A 65 0.66 -5.03 6.23
C ARG A 65 0.72 -6.55 6.35
N GLU A 66 0.84 -7.05 7.57
CA GLU A 66 0.84 -8.49 7.86
C GLU A 66 -0.49 -9.13 7.46
N GLU A 67 -1.62 -8.50 7.76
CA GLU A 67 -2.94 -8.94 7.32
C GLU A 67 -3.08 -8.91 5.80
N ASN A 68 -2.61 -7.85 5.14
CA ASN A 68 -2.66 -7.73 3.68
C ASN A 68 -1.82 -8.83 3.01
N GLU A 69 -0.66 -9.13 3.56
CA GLU A 69 0.20 -10.21 3.08
C GLU A 69 -0.46 -11.58 3.26
N ALA A 70 -1.02 -11.86 4.44
CA ALA A 70 -1.74 -13.10 4.71
C ALA A 70 -2.95 -13.28 3.76
N LEU A 71 -3.70 -12.20 3.51
CA LEU A 71 -4.81 -12.21 2.55
C LEU A 71 -4.31 -12.48 1.12
N ARG A 72 -3.21 -11.86 0.69
CA ARG A 72 -2.62 -12.11 -0.63
C ARG A 72 -2.17 -13.55 -0.76
N GLN A 73 -1.52 -14.11 0.26
CA GLN A 73 -1.10 -15.52 0.28
C GLN A 73 -2.31 -16.46 0.20
N ARG A 74 -3.39 -16.16 0.95
CA ARG A 74 -4.62 -16.96 0.91
C ARG A 74 -5.33 -16.88 -0.43
N VAL A 75 -5.40 -15.70 -1.05
CA VAL A 75 -5.93 -15.52 -2.41
C VAL A 75 -5.09 -16.30 -3.41
N ARG A 76 -3.76 -16.31 -3.30
CA ARG A 76 -2.88 -17.12 -4.15
C ARG A 76 -3.16 -18.62 -3.97
N ALA A 77 -3.17 -19.12 -2.74
CA ALA A 77 -3.46 -20.52 -2.47
C ALA A 77 -4.82 -20.97 -3.04
N LEU A 78 -5.85 -20.11 -2.92
CA LEU A 78 -7.17 -20.36 -3.53
C LEU A 78 -7.12 -20.30 -5.06
N GLN A 79 -6.39 -19.33 -5.63
CA GLN A 79 -6.20 -19.23 -7.08
C GLN A 79 -5.44 -20.44 -7.64
N ASP A 80 -4.41 -20.92 -6.94
CA ASP A 80 -3.64 -22.09 -7.32
C ASP A 80 -4.49 -23.35 -7.24
N ALA A 81 -5.27 -23.52 -6.17
CA ALA A 81 -6.22 -24.63 -6.03
C ALA A 81 -7.23 -24.67 -7.18
N VAL A 82 -7.79 -23.53 -7.58
CA VAL A 82 -8.77 -23.44 -8.68
C VAL A 82 -8.10 -23.55 -10.06
N THR A 83 -6.86 -23.07 -10.22
CA THR A 83 -6.16 -23.06 -11.51
C THR A 83 -5.53 -24.43 -11.82
N SER A 84 -5.20 -25.23 -10.80
CA SER A 84 -4.63 -26.59 -10.95
C SER A 84 -5.50 -27.53 -11.80
N GLU A 85 -6.82 -27.29 -11.87
CA GLU A 85 -7.76 -28.19 -12.54
C GLU A 85 -8.08 -27.82 -14.00
N ILE A 86 -7.72 -26.61 -14.45
CA ILE A 86 -8.19 -26.06 -15.73
C ILE A 86 -7.01 -25.91 -16.69
N ALA A 87 -6.76 -26.97 -17.48
CA ALA A 87 -5.76 -26.97 -18.54
C ALA A 87 -6.40 -26.84 -19.93
N PRO A 88 -5.86 -25.98 -20.82
CA PRO A 88 -6.26 -25.97 -22.22
C PRO A 88 -5.89 -27.30 -22.90
N PRO A 89 -6.57 -27.66 -24.00
CA PRO A 89 -6.30 -28.90 -24.70
C PRO A 89 -4.82 -29.00 -25.14
N PRO A 90 -4.16 -30.16 -24.92
CA PRO A 90 -2.74 -30.33 -25.21
C PRO A 90 -2.40 -30.13 -26.70
N GLU A 91 -3.35 -30.39 -27.60
CA GLU A 91 -3.23 -30.15 -29.04
C GLU A 91 -2.96 -28.68 -29.41
N TRP A 92 -3.27 -27.73 -28.52
CA TRP A 92 -2.94 -26.32 -28.75
C TRP A 92 -1.45 -26.02 -28.54
N GLY A 93 -0.71 -26.92 -27.89
CA GLY A 93 0.75 -26.82 -27.72
C GLY A 93 1.20 -25.53 -27.02
N LEU A 94 0.40 -25.04 -26.07
CA LEU A 94 0.65 -23.79 -25.34
C LEU A 94 1.72 -24.00 -24.26
N SER A 95 2.67 -23.07 -24.19
CA SER A 95 3.61 -22.98 -23.07
C SER A 95 2.91 -22.54 -21.78
N PRO A 96 3.51 -22.74 -20.59
CA PRO A 96 2.89 -22.33 -19.33
C PRO A 96 2.49 -20.85 -19.29
N GLN A 97 3.35 -19.95 -19.79
CA GLN A 97 3.05 -18.51 -19.84
C GLN A 97 1.90 -18.17 -20.81
N GLU A 98 1.81 -18.87 -21.95
CA GLU A 98 0.72 -18.68 -22.91
C GLU A 98 -0.61 -19.17 -22.34
N THR A 99 -0.60 -20.32 -21.66
CA THR A 99 -1.76 -20.85 -20.92
C THR A 99 -2.22 -19.87 -19.86
N THR A 100 -1.31 -19.35 -19.03
CA THR A 100 -1.63 -18.34 -18.01
C THR A 100 -2.28 -17.09 -18.62
N LEU A 101 -1.74 -16.59 -19.74
CA LEU A 101 -2.30 -15.42 -20.41
C LEU A 101 -3.69 -15.71 -21.01
N LEU A 102 -3.89 -16.88 -21.62
CA LEU A 102 -5.18 -17.28 -22.16
C LEU A 102 -6.24 -17.41 -21.07
N LEU A 103 -5.89 -18.03 -19.94
CA LEU A 103 -6.78 -18.14 -18.78
C LEU A 103 -7.07 -16.77 -18.14
N ALA A 104 -6.11 -15.86 -18.12
CA ALA A 104 -6.33 -14.48 -17.67
C ALA A 104 -7.31 -13.73 -18.58
N LEU A 105 -7.17 -13.88 -19.90
CA LEU A 105 -8.10 -13.31 -20.89
C LEU A 105 -9.51 -13.88 -20.71
N ARG A 106 -9.62 -15.21 -20.53
CA ARG A 106 -10.89 -15.88 -20.25
C ARG A 106 -11.55 -15.36 -18.97
N ARG A 107 -10.79 -15.19 -17.88
CA ARG A 107 -11.29 -14.65 -16.60
C ARG A 107 -11.78 -13.21 -16.74
N ALA A 108 -11.16 -12.40 -17.58
CA ALA A 108 -11.66 -11.06 -17.90
C ALA A 108 -12.97 -11.10 -18.71
N GLY A 109 -13.26 -12.23 -19.37
CA GLY A 109 -14.48 -12.48 -20.12
C GLY A 109 -14.63 -11.49 -21.28
N HIS A 110 -15.72 -10.72 -21.26
CA HIS A 110 -15.99 -9.69 -22.26
C HIS A 110 -15.29 -8.36 -21.97
N LEU A 111 -14.57 -8.22 -20.86
CA LEU A 111 -13.85 -7.00 -20.51
C LEU A 111 -12.46 -6.99 -21.15
N VAL A 112 -11.91 -5.78 -21.32
CA VAL A 112 -10.53 -5.60 -21.79
C VAL A 112 -9.58 -5.90 -20.63
N LEU A 113 -8.79 -6.96 -20.77
CA LEU A 113 -7.65 -7.25 -19.90
C LEU A 113 -6.56 -6.21 -20.16
N THR A 114 -6.31 -5.35 -19.19
CA THR A 114 -5.30 -4.29 -19.34
C THR A 114 -3.89 -4.86 -19.44
N ARG A 115 -2.96 -4.11 -20.03
CA ARG A 115 -1.55 -4.53 -20.10
C ARG A 115 -0.94 -4.79 -18.72
N ARG A 116 -1.31 -3.99 -17.71
CA ARG A 116 -0.88 -4.19 -16.32
C ARG A 116 -1.43 -5.50 -15.76
N GLN A 117 -2.72 -5.77 -15.93
CA GLN A 117 -3.32 -7.04 -15.49
C GLN A 117 -2.71 -8.25 -16.18
N ALA A 118 -2.37 -8.15 -17.47
CA ALA A 118 -1.66 -9.21 -18.18
C ALA A 118 -0.26 -9.46 -17.60
N LEU A 119 0.48 -8.40 -17.22
CA LEU A 119 1.78 -8.52 -16.55
C LEU A 119 1.63 -9.13 -15.15
N VAL A 120 0.65 -8.70 -14.36
CA VAL A 120 0.35 -9.28 -13.04
C VAL A 120 0.05 -10.78 -13.17
N ALA A 121 -0.72 -11.18 -14.19
CA ALA A 121 -1.03 -12.59 -14.41
C ALA A 121 0.22 -13.41 -14.80
N LEU A 122 1.12 -12.85 -15.62
CA LEU A 122 2.33 -13.54 -16.07
C LEU A 122 3.44 -13.56 -15.00
N PHE A 123 3.50 -12.53 -14.17
CA PHE A 123 4.57 -12.28 -13.20
C PHE A 123 3.98 -11.84 -11.85
N PRO A 124 3.31 -12.75 -11.11
CA PRO A 124 2.59 -12.41 -9.89
C PRO A 124 3.50 -11.91 -8.75
N GLU A 125 4.76 -12.34 -8.72
CA GLU A 125 5.74 -11.93 -7.71
C GLU A 125 6.36 -10.56 -7.96
N ASP A 126 6.31 -10.06 -9.20
CA ASP A 126 7.08 -8.89 -9.58
C ASP A 126 6.40 -8.07 -10.69
N ALA A 127 5.12 -7.78 -10.52
CA ALA A 127 4.30 -7.15 -11.57
C ALA A 127 4.79 -5.75 -11.98
N ASP A 128 5.51 -5.05 -11.10
CA ASP A 128 6.02 -3.69 -11.33
C ASP A 128 7.47 -3.66 -11.86
N ALA A 129 8.18 -4.81 -11.88
CA ALA A 129 9.47 -4.88 -12.56
C ALA A 129 9.31 -4.72 -14.07
N ARG A 130 10.30 -4.05 -14.67
CA ARG A 130 10.45 -3.94 -16.12
C ARG A 130 10.88 -5.29 -16.69
N HIS A 131 9.93 -6.21 -16.82
CA HIS A 131 10.18 -7.53 -17.38
C HIS A 131 10.70 -7.43 -18.82
N PRO A 132 11.81 -8.10 -19.17
CA PRO A 132 12.34 -8.13 -20.53
C PRO A 132 11.40 -8.87 -21.52
N GLY A 133 10.43 -9.63 -21.00
CA GLY A 133 9.35 -10.25 -21.77
C GLY A 133 8.06 -9.44 -21.68
N SER A 134 7.69 -8.72 -22.74
CA SER A 134 6.42 -7.98 -22.74
C SER A 134 5.23 -8.91 -22.87
N ALA A 135 4.12 -8.59 -22.20
CA ALA A 135 2.83 -9.28 -22.39
C ALA A 135 2.43 -9.34 -23.88
N ALA A 136 2.85 -8.34 -24.68
CA ALA A 136 2.64 -8.31 -26.13
C ALA A 136 3.39 -9.43 -26.87
N ALA A 137 4.63 -9.75 -26.48
CA ALA A 137 5.40 -10.84 -27.10
C ALA A 137 4.79 -12.20 -26.79
N THR A 138 4.38 -12.43 -25.54
CA THR A 138 3.66 -13.65 -25.15
C THR A 138 2.33 -13.76 -25.88
N LEU A 139 1.59 -12.66 -26.02
CA LEU A 139 0.35 -12.64 -26.79
C LEU A 139 0.56 -12.97 -28.27
N ALA A 140 1.62 -12.45 -28.89
CA ALA A 140 1.94 -12.75 -30.29
C ALA A 140 2.23 -14.24 -30.49
N ARG A 141 2.96 -14.88 -29.57
CA ARG A 141 3.21 -16.32 -29.61
C ARG A 141 1.94 -17.14 -29.37
N LEU A 142 1.11 -16.73 -28.40
CA LEU A 142 -0.20 -17.34 -28.12
C LEU A 142 -1.07 -17.35 -29.38
N ARG A 143 -1.27 -16.19 -30.04
CA ARG A 143 -2.05 -16.10 -31.29
C ARG A 143 -1.51 -17.02 -32.37
N ARG A 144 -0.18 -17.07 -32.54
CA ARG A 144 0.46 -17.95 -33.52
C ARG A 144 0.21 -19.43 -33.21
N ARG A 145 0.33 -19.84 -31.94
CA ARG A 145 0.10 -21.23 -31.52
C ARG A 145 -1.35 -21.66 -31.73
N LEU A 146 -2.30 -20.80 -31.34
CA LEU A 146 -3.74 -21.05 -31.55
C LEU A 146 -4.08 -21.18 -33.04
N ALA A 147 -3.52 -20.30 -33.89
CA ALA A 147 -3.70 -20.37 -35.33
C ALA A 147 -3.11 -21.67 -35.92
N VAL A 148 -1.91 -22.08 -35.50
CA VAL A 148 -1.28 -23.34 -35.94
C VAL A 148 -2.08 -24.56 -35.50
N ALA A 149 -2.69 -24.52 -34.31
CA ALA A 149 -3.56 -25.56 -33.82
C ALA A 149 -4.95 -25.58 -34.49
N GLY A 150 -5.23 -24.65 -35.41
CA GLY A 150 -6.53 -24.52 -36.06
C GLY A 150 -7.64 -24.07 -35.11
N ALA A 151 -7.30 -23.51 -33.95
CA ALA A 151 -8.28 -22.99 -33.01
C ALA A 151 -8.82 -21.64 -33.52
N ALA A 152 -10.13 -21.56 -33.75
CA ALA A 152 -10.83 -20.34 -34.19
C ALA A 152 -10.99 -19.32 -33.03
N ILE A 153 -9.88 -18.99 -32.37
CA ILE A 153 -9.82 -18.09 -31.21
C ILE A 153 -9.19 -16.76 -31.65
N GLU A 154 -10.01 -15.73 -31.66
CA GLU A 154 -9.66 -14.36 -31.96
C GLU A 154 -9.45 -13.57 -30.66
N ILE A 155 -8.26 -12.98 -30.55
CA ILE A 155 -7.92 -12.08 -29.45
C ILE A 155 -7.76 -10.69 -30.06
N GLU A 156 -8.63 -9.75 -29.68
CA GLU A 156 -8.62 -8.36 -30.11
C GLU A 156 -7.56 -7.56 -29.34
N THR A 157 -6.82 -6.70 -30.04
CA THR A 157 -5.95 -5.70 -29.40
C THR A 157 -6.69 -4.38 -29.34
N HIS A 158 -6.92 -3.85 -28.13
CA HIS A 158 -7.41 -2.49 -27.96
C HIS A 158 -6.23 -1.56 -27.70
N GLU A 159 -5.93 -0.67 -28.65
CA GLU A 159 -4.82 0.26 -28.55
C GLU A 159 -4.85 1.05 -27.24
N ARG A 160 -3.68 1.14 -26.58
CA ARG A 160 -3.47 1.81 -25.29
C ARG A 160 -4.29 1.28 -24.10
N ARG A 161 -5.13 0.26 -24.28
CA ARG A 161 -5.92 -0.35 -23.19
C ARG A 161 -5.43 -1.75 -22.85
N GLY A 162 -5.36 -2.64 -23.83
CA GLY A 162 -5.01 -4.04 -23.57
C GLY A 162 -5.58 -4.99 -24.60
N TYR A 163 -6.10 -6.12 -24.13
CA TYR A 163 -6.47 -7.27 -24.95
C TYR A 163 -7.82 -7.84 -24.52
N ARG A 164 -8.56 -8.42 -25.47
CA ARG A 164 -9.90 -8.96 -25.20
C ARG A 164 -10.15 -10.19 -26.06
N LEU A 165 -10.90 -11.17 -25.54
CA LEU A 165 -11.44 -12.25 -26.37
C LEU A 165 -12.74 -11.79 -27.03
N SER A 166 -12.89 -12.07 -28.32
CA SER A 166 -14.19 -11.89 -28.96
C SER A 166 -15.23 -12.80 -28.25
N PRO A 167 -16.52 -12.43 -28.21
CA PRO A 167 -17.53 -13.24 -27.53
C PRO A 167 -17.60 -14.68 -28.04
N GLY A 168 -17.44 -14.90 -29.35
CA GLY A 168 -17.41 -16.24 -29.94
C GLY A 168 -16.17 -17.04 -29.52
N SER A 169 -15.02 -16.39 -29.45
CA SER A 169 -13.78 -17.03 -29.02
C SER A 169 -13.76 -17.35 -27.52
N LEU A 170 -14.42 -16.55 -26.68
CA LEU A 170 -14.63 -16.88 -25.28
C LEU A 170 -15.40 -18.19 -25.12
N ALA A 171 -16.51 -18.36 -25.86
CA ALA A 171 -17.30 -19.58 -25.83
C ALA A 171 -16.51 -20.82 -26.30
N ILE A 172 -15.66 -20.66 -27.32
CA ILE A 172 -14.76 -21.73 -27.80
C ILE A 172 -13.76 -22.13 -26.70
N VAL A 173 -13.16 -21.16 -26.03
CA VAL A 173 -12.23 -21.40 -24.91
C VAL A 173 -12.95 -22.11 -23.77
N ASP A 174 -14.13 -21.64 -23.37
CA ASP A 174 -14.93 -22.28 -22.31
C ASP A 174 -15.29 -23.73 -22.64
N ALA A 175 -15.77 -23.98 -23.85
CA ALA A 175 -16.12 -25.32 -24.30
C ALA A 175 -14.90 -26.26 -24.36
N ALA A 176 -13.74 -25.74 -24.77
CA ALA A 176 -12.50 -26.51 -24.80
C ALA A 176 -12.02 -26.89 -23.39
N LEU A 177 -12.14 -25.97 -22.42
CA LEU A 177 -11.74 -26.22 -21.03
C LEU A 177 -12.68 -27.18 -20.29
N MET A 178 -13.98 -27.20 -20.64
CA MET A 178 -14.91 -28.20 -20.09
C MET A 178 -14.69 -29.61 -20.65
N ARG A 179 -14.08 -29.72 -21.84
CA ARG A 179 -13.79 -31.01 -22.50
C ARG A 179 -12.39 -31.56 -22.19
N ALA A 180 -11.49 -30.71 -21.68
CA ALA A 180 -10.16 -31.15 -21.30
C ALA A 180 -10.26 -32.14 -20.13
N PRO A 181 -9.54 -33.28 -20.17
CA PRO A 181 -9.53 -34.20 -19.06
C PRO A 181 -8.96 -33.49 -17.83
N VAL A 182 -9.75 -33.46 -16.75
CA VAL A 182 -9.28 -33.02 -15.43
C VAL A 182 -8.07 -33.89 -15.10
N ARG A 183 -6.87 -33.30 -15.06
CA ARG A 183 -5.70 -34.00 -14.53
C ARG A 183 -5.91 -34.11 -13.03
N LEU A 184 -6.57 -35.18 -12.60
CA LEU A 184 -6.48 -35.63 -11.22
C LEU A 184 -5.00 -35.90 -10.98
N GLY A 185 -4.35 -35.00 -10.23
CA GLY A 185 -2.96 -35.15 -9.85
C GLY A 185 -2.79 -36.48 -9.14
N GLY A 186 -2.20 -37.45 -9.84
CA GLY A 186 -1.66 -38.65 -9.23
C GLY A 186 -0.48 -38.24 -8.35
N ALA A 187 -0.71 -38.16 -7.06
CA ALA A 187 0.34 -38.23 -6.07
C ALA A 187 0.86 -39.68 -6.07
N ALA A 188 2.11 -39.84 -6.52
CA ALA A 188 2.96 -40.98 -6.22
C ALA A 188 4.03 -40.52 -5.24
#